data_AF-A0A0U3AH32-F1
#
_entry.id   AF-A0A0U3AH32-F1
#
_cell.length_a   1.000
_cell.length_b   1.000
_cell.length_c   1.000
_cell.angle_alpha   90.00
_cell.angle_beta   90.00
_cell.angle_gamma   90.00
#
_symmetry.space_group_name_H-M   'P 1'
#
loop_
_entity.id
_entity.type
_entity.pdbx_description
1 polymer ?
#
loop_
_entity_poly.entity_id
_entity_poly.type
_entity_poly.pdbx_seq_one_letter_code
_entity_poly.pdbx_strand_id
1 'polypeptide(L)'
;TVVNPEKARKQAEQGLKPYFPRAHAIVSRALLGITCADLGPAAIQELPASLDKNQDVAKLKRFGGLMGIKSFALGFPDTILELDLSTKQYQVLSSRAVMDYSTKYANACSPSPSPNPAAIAAANTAVVYVGTFRATVTQADRTSVQTVTHSLGVYTPADFERNRAVEVAARESIIREEFATRVSQKRRRAIRSSLEVWASPSSFME
;
A
#
# COMPACT_ATOMS: atom_id res chain seq x y z
N THR A 1 22.65 -14.89 1.98
CA THR A 1 22.60 -14.25 3.31
C THR A 1 21.20 -14.42 3.85
N VAL A 2 21.02 -15.11 4.98
CA VAL A 2 19.68 -15.39 5.52
C VAL A 2 19.09 -14.07 6.03
N VAL A 3 18.02 -13.62 5.39
CA VAL A 3 17.27 -12.44 5.82
C VAL A 3 16.72 -12.70 7.22
N ASN A 4 16.95 -11.80 8.18
CA ASN A 4 16.27 -11.88 9.47
C ASN A 4 14.75 -11.75 9.21
N PRO A 5 13.95 -12.82 9.41
CA PRO A 5 12.56 -12.85 8.99
C PRO A 5 11.71 -11.82 9.73
N GLU A 6 12.04 -11.52 10.98
CA GLU A 6 11.32 -10.52 11.77
C GLU A 6 11.59 -9.10 11.26
N LYS A 7 12.83 -8.81 10.87
CA LYS A 7 13.19 -7.52 10.26
C LYS A 7 12.49 -7.32 8.92
N ALA A 8 12.49 -8.34 8.06
CA ALA A 8 11.79 -8.30 6.79
C ALA A 8 10.28 -8.13 6.97
N ARG A 9 9.70 -8.79 7.97
CA ARG A 9 8.29 -8.64 8.31
C ARG A 9 7.97 -7.19 8.66
N LYS A 10 8.71 -6.61 9.60
CA LYS A 10 8.51 -5.21 10.03
C LYS A 10 8.67 -4.22 8.87
N GLN A 11 9.66 -4.42 8.01
CA GLN A 11 9.86 -3.57 6.83
C GLN A 11 8.72 -3.71 5.82
N ALA A 12 8.24 -4.93 5.58
CA ALA A 12 7.10 -5.16 4.69
C ALA A 12 5.83 -4.52 5.24
N GLU A 13 5.54 -4.69 6.53
CA GLU A 13 4.41 -4.00 7.17
C GLU A 13 4.54 -2.48 7.08
N GLN A 14 5.72 -1.93 7.31
CA GLN A 14 5.96 -0.48 7.16
C GLN A 14 5.73 0.01 5.73
N GLY A 15 6.13 -0.76 4.72
CA GLY A 15 5.90 -0.42 3.31
C GLY A 15 4.45 -0.58 2.87
N LEU A 16 3.72 -1.52 3.48
CA LEU A 16 2.31 -1.79 3.17
C LEU A 16 1.34 -0.84 3.87
N LYS A 17 1.63 -0.46 5.12
CA LYS A 17 0.76 0.38 5.95
C LYS A 17 0.24 1.66 5.29
N PRO A 18 1.04 2.41 4.52
CA PRO A 18 0.54 3.57 3.79
C PRO A 18 -0.57 3.26 2.78
N TYR A 19 -0.69 2.01 2.31
CA TYR A 19 -1.72 1.60 1.35
C TYR A 19 -2.81 0.75 2.01
N PHE A 20 -2.41 -0.05 2.99
CA PHE A 20 -3.22 -1.02 3.72
C PHE A 20 -2.92 -0.85 5.22
N PRO A 21 -3.66 0.03 5.92
CA PRO A 21 -3.32 0.47 7.28
C PRO A 21 -3.33 -0.66 8.31
N ARG A 22 -4.17 -1.66 8.06
CA ARG A 22 -4.30 -2.88 8.86
C ARG A 22 -3.53 -4.05 8.26
N ALA A 23 -2.43 -3.76 7.55
CA ALA A 23 -1.62 -4.80 6.94
C ALA A 23 -0.79 -5.59 7.96
N HIS A 24 -0.75 -6.90 7.75
CA HIS A 24 0.12 -7.83 8.46
C HIS A 24 0.99 -8.60 7.49
N ALA A 25 2.28 -8.74 7.78
CA ALA A 25 3.18 -9.49 6.91
C ALA A 25 3.54 -10.85 7.52
N ILE A 26 3.66 -11.85 6.66
CA ILE A 26 4.16 -13.19 6.96
C ILE A 26 5.38 -13.42 6.08
N VAL A 27 6.52 -13.73 6.69
CA VAL A 27 7.78 -13.98 5.98
C VAL A 27 8.14 -15.46 6.08
N SER A 28 8.25 -16.10 4.93
CA SER A 28 8.71 -17.48 4.79
C SER A 28 9.60 -17.60 3.53
N ARG A 29 9.44 -18.65 2.73
CA ARG A 29 9.95 -18.69 1.34
C ARG A 29 9.19 -17.71 0.42
N ALA A 30 8.09 -17.14 0.90
CA ALA A 30 7.34 -16.05 0.27
C ALA A 30 7.12 -14.91 1.28
N LEU A 31 6.96 -13.68 0.78
CA LEU A 31 6.54 -12.52 1.56
C LEU A 31 5.04 -12.26 1.30
N LEU A 32 4.18 -12.59 2.26
CA LEU A 32 2.72 -12.41 2.15
C LEU A 32 2.27 -11.24 3.03
N GLY A 33 1.74 -10.18 2.43
CA GLY A 33 1.07 -9.07 3.11
C GLY A 33 -0.45 -9.25 3.10
N ILE A 34 -1.05 -9.53 4.25
CA ILE A 34 -2.49 -9.57 4.46
C ILE A 34 -3.00 -8.14 4.64
N THR A 35 -3.93 -7.67 3.80
CA THR A 35 -4.29 -6.25 3.71
C THR A 35 -5.49 -5.82 4.58
N CYS A 36 -6.25 -6.78 5.11
CA CYS A 36 -7.45 -6.55 5.92
C CYS A 36 -8.44 -5.53 5.33
N ALA A 37 -8.53 -5.50 4.00
CA ALA A 37 -9.47 -4.68 3.24
C ALA A 37 -10.08 -5.55 2.12
N ASP A 38 -11.37 -5.38 1.87
CA ASP A 38 -12.04 -6.01 0.73
C ASP A 38 -12.09 -5.02 -0.44
N LEU A 39 -11.21 -5.23 -1.41
CA LEU A 39 -11.12 -4.41 -2.62
C LEU A 39 -12.10 -4.85 -3.72
N GLY A 40 -12.67 -6.05 -3.62
CA GLY A 40 -13.36 -6.69 -4.72
C GLY A 40 -12.42 -7.10 -5.89
N PRO A 41 -12.87 -7.99 -6.78
CA PRO A 41 -12.02 -8.58 -7.81
C PRO A 41 -11.55 -7.60 -8.89
N ALA A 42 -12.36 -6.58 -9.23
CA ALA A 42 -12.01 -5.61 -10.26
C ALA A 42 -10.79 -4.76 -9.86
N ALA A 43 -10.78 -4.19 -8.65
CA ALA A 43 -9.65 -3.38 -8.17
C ALA A 43 -8.37 -4.22 -8.02
N ILE A 44 -8.49 -5.50 -7.67
CA ILE A 44 -7.33 -6.40 -7.55
C ILE A 44 -6.66 -6.65 -8.91
N GLN A 45 -7.42 -6.65 -10.01
CA GLN A 45 -6.87 -6.79 -11.36
C GLN A 45 -6.07 -5.56 -11.81
N GLU A 46 -6.35 -4.38 -11.28
CA GLU A 46 -5.63 -3.14 -11.61
C GLU A 46 -4.38 -2.91 -10.75
N LEU A 47 -4.29 -3.57 -9.60
CA LEU A 47 -3.14 -3.46 -8.69
C LEU A 47 -1.79 -3.75 -9.34
N PRO A 48 -1.61 -4.78 -10.20
CA PRO A 48 -0.34 -5.03 -10.90
C PRO A 48 0.26 -3.80 -11.57
N ALA A 49 -0.55 -3.06 -12.33
CA ALA A 49 -0.10 -1.88 -13.07
C ALA A 49 0.29 -0.73 -12.13
N SER A 50 -0.40 -0.61 -10.99
CA SER A 50 -0.09 0.37 -9.96
C SER A 50 1.17 0.01 -9.17
N LEU A 51 1.34 -1.28 -8.83
CA LEU A 51 2.50 -1.80 -8.13
C LEU A 51 3.78 -1.68 -8.95
N ASP A 52 3.71 -1.86 -10.27
CA ASP A 52 4.88 -1.73 -11.14
C ASP A 52 5.42 -0.31 -11.27
N LYS A 53 4.60 0.70 -10.95
CA LYS A 53 5.05 2.10 -10.86
C LYS A 53 5.75 2.40 -9.53
N ASN A 54 5.64 1.52 -8.53
CA ASN A 54 6.24 1.70 -7.22
C ASN A 54 7.73 1.26 -7.22
N GLN A 55 8.61 2.14 -6.76
CA GLN A 55 10.06 1.88 -6.76
C GLN A 55 10.48 0.72 -5.84
N ASP A 56 9.76 0.48 -4.75
CA ASP A 56 10.08 -0.59 -3.81
C ASP A 56 9.69 -1.95 -4.37
N VAL A 57 8.57 -2.04 -5.11
CA VAL A 57 8.22 -3.24 -5.89
C VAL A 57 9.26 -3.49 -6.97
N ALA A 58 9.74 -2.44 -7.65
CA ALA A 58 10.81 -2.57 -8.64
C ALA A 58 12.12 -3.06 -8.03
N LYS A 59 12.48 -2.60 -6.82
CA LYS A 59 13.62 -3.15 -6.05
C LYS A 59 13.37 -4.61 -5.70
N LEU A 60 12.14 -4.97 -5.28
CA LEU A 60 11.78 -6.35 -4.93
C LEU A 60 11.90 -7.29 -6.14
N LYS A 61 11.43 -6.88 -7.33
CA LYS A 61 11.60 -7.62 -8.59
C LYS A 61 13.06 -7.81 -9.00
N ARG A 62 13.95 -6.88 -8.62
CA ARG A 62 15.39 -6.94 -8.92
C ARG A 62 16.18 -7.76 -7.91
N PHE A 63 15.86 -7.65 -6.62
CA PHE A 63 16.67 -8.18 -5.53
C PHE A 63 16.02 -9.30 -4.73
N GLY A 64 14.71 -9.52 -4.88
CA GLY A 64 13.97 -10.53 -4.11
C GLY A 64 14.49 -11.96 -4.31
N GLY A 65 14.88 -12.31 -5.54
CA GLY A 65 15.52 -13.60 -5.84
C GLY A 65 16.88 -13.78 -5.17
N LEU A 66 17.62 -12.70 -4.90
CA LEU A 66 18.90 -12.72 -4.18
C LEU A 66 18.71 -12.87 -2.66
N MET A 67 17.51 -12.56 -2.15
CA MET A 67 17.16 -12.63 -0.73
C MET A 67 16.55 -13.98 -0.30
N GLY A 68 16.47 -14.96 -1.22
CA GLY A 68 15.90 -16.28 -0.92
C GLY A 68 14.36 -16.31 -0.82
N ILE A 69 13.70 -15.20 -1.21
CA ILE A 69 12.24 -15.10 -1.30
C ILE A 69 11.85 -15.41 -2.75
N LYS A 70 10.91 -16.34 -2.93
CA LYS A 70 10.46 -16.79 -4.25
C LYS A 70 9.30 -15.96 -4.81
N SER A 71 8.40 -15.52 -3.93
CA SER A 71 7.24 -14.72 -4.31
C SER A 71 6.91 -13.65 -3.28
N PHE A 72 6.25 -12.60 -3.77
CA PHE A 72 5.63 -11.56 -2.96
C PHE A 72 4.13 -11.61 -3.20
N ALA A 73 3.30 -11.60 -2.17
CA ALA A 73 1.86 -11.71 -2.32
C ALA A 73 1.12 -10.67 -1.48
N LEU A 74 0.03 -10.14 -2.01
CA LEU A 74 -0.97 -9.35 -1.29
C LEU A 74 -2.22 -10.21 -1.11
N GLY A 75 -2.61 -10.43 0.14
CA GLY A 75 -3.76 -11.24 0.51
C GLY A 75 -4.99 -10.38 0.83
N PHE A 76 -6.10 -10.71 0.17
CA PHE A 76 -7.46 -10.18 0.37
C PHE A 76 -8.39 -11.31 0.88
N PRO A 77 -9.66 -11.04 1.26
CA PRO A 77 -10.55 -12.08 1.82
C PRO A 77 -10.63 -13.34 0.93
N ASP A 78 -10.92 -13.15 -0.36
CA ASP A 78 -11.20 -14.25 -1.29
C ASP A 78 -10.10 -14.49 -2.33
N THR A 79 -9.09 -13.64 -2.37
CA THR A 79 -8.08 -13.63 -3.43
C THR A 79 -6.70 -13.26 -2.90
N ILE A 80 -5.68 -13.73 -3.61
CA ILE A 80 -4.28 -13.43 -3.34
C ILE A 80 -3.67 -12.97 -4.66
N LEU A 81 -3.16 -11.74 -4.68
CA LEU A 81 -2.35 -11.24 -5.78
C LEU A 81 -0.90 -11.60 -5.52
N GLU A 82 -0.37 -12.57 -6.23
CA GLU A 82 1.01 -13.02 -6.10
C GLU A 82 1.88 -12.52 -7.26
N LEU A 83 3.06 -12.00 -6.93
CA LEU A 83 4.17 -11.71 -7.82
C LEU A 83 5.22 -12.80 -7.67
N ASP A 84 5.38 -13.62 -8.70
CA ASP A 84 6.51 -14.55 -8.78
C ASP A 84 7.78 -13.76 -9.12
N LEU A 85 8.80 -13.85 -8.28
CA LEU A 85 10.02 -13.06 -8.43
C LEU A 85 11.01 -13.64 -9.45
N SER A 86 10.81 -14.89 -9.85
CA SER A 86 11.58 -15.54 -10.91
C SER A 86 11.08 -15.16 -12.30
N THR A 87 9.76 -15.20 -12.51
CA THR A 87 9.13 -14.85 -13.79
C THR A 87 8.79 -13.37 -13.89
N LYS A 88 8.74 -12.67 -12.74
CA LYS A 88 8.32 -11.26 -12.59
C LYS A 88 6.87 -10.99 -12.99
N GLN A 89 6.06 -12.04 -13.07
CA GLN A 89 4.66 -12.00 -13.46
C GLN A 89 3.76 -11.97 -12.23
N TYR A 90 2.63 -11.28 -12.37
CA TYR A 90 1.56 -11.32 -11.38
C TYR A 90 0.56 -12.42 -11.73
N GLN A 91 0.01 -13.05 -10.70
CA GLN A 91 -1.08 -14.00 -10.80
C GLN A 91 -2.10 -13.74 -9.69
N VAL A 92 -3.38 -13.86 -10.02
CA VAL A 92 -4.47 -13.79 -9.06
C VAL A 92 -4.88 -15.21 -8.71
N LEU A 93 -4.68 -15.59 -7.45
CA LEU A 93 -5.05 -16.89 -6.91
C LEU A 93 -6.32 -16.74 -6.07
N SER A 94 -7.16 -17.78 -6.05
CA SER A 94 -8.22 -17.86 -5.05
C SER A 94 -7.61 -18.12 -3.67
N SER A 95 -8.15 -17.47 -2.63
CA SER A 95 -7.76 -17.71 -1.25
C SER A 95 -7.91 -19.19 -0.84
N ARG A 96 -8.87 -19.90 -1.45
CA ARG A 96 -9.12 -21.33 -1.23
C ARG A 96 -8.03 -22.23 -1.79
N ALA A 97 -7.26 -21.75 -2.77
CA ALA A 97 -6.14 -22.50 -3.34
C ALA A 97 -4.92 -22.51 -2.41
N VAL A 98 -4.91 -21.69 -1.36
CA VAL A 98 -3.82 -21.60 -0.40
C VAL A 98 -4.24 -22.18 0.95
N MET A 99 -3.56 -23.24 1.35
CA MET A 99 -3.84 -23.96 2.60
C MET A 99 -3.74 -23.03 3.82
N ASP A 100 -4.73 -23.12 4.70
CA ASP A 100 -4.90 -22.35 5.94
C ASP A 100 -4.95 -20.83 5.76
N TYR A 101 -5.12 -20.33 4.53
CA TYR A 101 -5.12 -18.90 4.28
C TYR A 101 -6.29 -18.20 4.98
N SER A 102 -7.49 -18.77 4.93
CA SER A 102 -8.69 -18.20 5.58
C SER A 102 -8.49 -18.02 7.08
N THR A 103 -7.88 -19.00 7.76
CA THR A 103 -7.54 -18.91 9.19
C THR A 103 -6.49 -17.84 9.46
N LYS A 104 -5.44 -17.74 8.63
CA LYS A 104 -4.42 -16.69 8.76
C LYS A 104 -5.01 -15.30 8.54
N TYR A 105 -5.88 -15.15 7.54
CA TYR A 105 -6.59 -13.91 7.26
C TYR A 105 -7.50 -13.53 8.43
N ALA A 106 -8.31 -14.47 8.94
CA ALA A 106 -9.17 -14.24 10.09
C ALA A 106 -8.35 -13.81 11.32
N ASN A 107 -7.22 -14.46 11.61
CA ASN A 107 -6.37 -14.09 12.75
C ASN A 107 -5.75 -12.69 12.60
N ALA A 108 -5.33 -12.34 11.39
CA ALA A 108 -4.74 -11.03 11.09
C ALA A 108 -5.80 -9.91 11.09
N CYS A 109 -7.00 -10.20 10.59
CA CYS A 109 -8.03 -9.20 10.31
C CYS A 109 -9.22 -9.27 11.27
N SER A 110 -9.14 -10.10 12.31
CA SER A 110 -10.20 -10.21 13.32
C SER A 110 -10.55 -8.82 13.83
N PRO A 111 -11.83 -8.42 13.77
CA PRO A 111 -12.24 -7.19 14.40
C PRO A 111 -11.93 -7.33 15.89
N SER A 112 -11.18 -6.37 16.45
CA SER A 112 -11.23 -6.13 17.88
C SER A 112 -12.73 -6.06 18.26
N PRO A 113 -13.20 -6.74 19.32
CA PRO A 113 -14.62 -6.90 19.58
C PRO A 113 -15.27 -5.53 19.74
N SER A 114 -15.94 -5.08 18.68
CA SER A 114 -16.83 -3.92 18.69
C SER A 114 -18.25 -4.46 18.66
N PRO A 115 -19.08 -4.17 19.67
CA PRO A 115 -20.42 -4.70 19.76
C PRO A 115 -21.34 -3.85 18.88
N ASN A 116 -21.68 -4.31 17.67
CA ASN A 116 -23.02 -4.15 17.06
C ASN A 116 -23.08 -4.71 15.62
N PRO A 117 -23.75 -5.86 15.40
CA PRO A 117 -23.88 -6.49 14.07
C PRO A 117 -24.90 -5.86 13.12
N ALA A 118 -25.65 -4.82 13.51
CA ALA A 118 -26.86 -4.40 12.80
C ALA A 118 -26.68 -3.27 11.74
N ALA A 119 -25.45 -2.82 11.46
CA ALA A 119 -25.21 -1.70 10.53
C ALA A 119 -24.50 -2.11 9.21
N ILE A 120 -24.51 -3.40 8.84
CA ILE A 120 -23.41 -3.96 8.02
C ILE A 120 -23.64 -4.02 6.50
N ALA A 121 -24.84 -3.81 5.95
CA ALA A 121 -25.10 -4.23 4.56
C ALA A 121 -24.90 -3.20 3.42
N ALA A 122 -24.56 -1.92 3.68
CA ALA A 122 -24.31 -0.95 2.60
C ALA A 122 -23.22 0.11 2.88
N ALA A 123 -22.67 0.15 4.10
CA ALA A 123 -21.71 1.17 4.55
C ALA A 123 -20.25 0.67 4.64
N ASN A 124 -19.97 -0.58 4.24
CA ASN A 124 -18.71 -1.28 4.52
C ASN A 124 -17.89 -1.68 3.29
N THR A 125 -18.28 -1.28 2.09
CA THR A 125 -17.42 -1.53 0.92
C THR A 125 -16.18 -0.66 1.05
N ALA A 126 -15.02 -1.29 1.20
CA ALA A 126 -13.78 -0.55 1.27
C ALA A 126 -13.48 0.02 -0.12
N VAL A 127 -13.28 1.33 -0.20
CA VAL A 127 -12.94 2.03 -1.44
C VAL A 127 -11.50 2.52 -1.37
N VAL A 128 -10.89 2.69 -2.53
CA VAL A 128 -9.56 3.31 -2.63
C VAL A 128 -9.74 4.82 -2.48
N TYR A 129 -9.23 5.39 -1.40
CA TYR A 129 -9.17 6.84 -1.28
C TYR A 129 -7.97 7.36 -2.05
N VAL A 130 -8.14 8.49 -2.73
CA VAL A 130 -7.07 9.16 -3.48
C VAL A 130 -7.05 10.62 -3.06
N GLY A 131 -5.86 11.10 -2.69
CA GLY A 131 -5.61 12.48 -2.35
C GLY A 131 -4.93 13.19 -3.51
N THR A 132 -5.33 14.43 -3.75
CA THR A 132 -4.57 15.35 -4.59
C THR A 132 -3.82 16.32 -3.69
N PHE A 133 -2.50 16.31 -3.85
CA PHE A 133 -1.56 17.01 -3.03
C PHE A 133 -0.91 18.12 -3.85
N ARG A 134 -1.01 19.35 -3.36
CA ARG A 134 -0.33 20.48 -3.98
C ARG A 134 0.98 20.73 -3.24
N ALA A 135 2.09 20.35 -3.86
CA ALA A 135 3.43 20.51 -3.30
C ALA A 135 4.10 21.76 -3.88
N THR A 136 4.46 22.70 -3.01
CA THR A 136 5.33 23.81 -3.38
C THR A 136 6.78 23.38 -3.20
N VAL A 137 7.53 23.32 -4.29
CA VAL A 137 8.94 22.90 -4.32
C VAL A 137 9.80 24.11 -4.65
N THR A 138 10.55 24.59 -3.66
CA THR A 138 11.55 25.64 -3.84
C THR A 138 12.93 25.01 -4.02
N GLN A 139 13.56 25.28 -5.16
CA GLN A 139 14.93 24.87 -5.49
C GLN A 139 15.75 26.11 -5.82
N ALA A 140 16.69 26.43 -4.93
CA ALA A 140 17.61 27.57 -5.02
C ALA A 140 16.93 28.94 -5.17
N ASP A 141 16.46 29.23 -6.38
CA ASP A 141 15.99 30.55 -6.81
C ASP A 141 14.64 30.42 -7.54
N ARG A 142 14.10 29.19 -7.65
CA ARG A 142 12.83 28.91 -8.34
C ARG A 142 11.89 28.17 -7.42
N THR A 143 10.68 28.71 -7.31
CA THR A 143 9.55 28.01 -6.69
C THR A 143 8.68 27.45 -7.80
N SER A 144 8.41 26.16 -7.73
CA SER A 144 7.47 25.47 -8.61
C SER A 144 6.35 24.89 -7.78
N VAL A 145 5.14 24.90 -8.32
CA VAL A 145 3.99 24.23 -7.72
C VAL A 145 3.73 22.97 -8.53
N GLN A 146 3.70 21.83 -7.85
CA GLN A 146 3.43 20.53 -8.47
C GLN A 146 2.20 19.92 -7.82
N THR A 147 1.31 19.40 -8.66
CA THR A 147 0.17 18.61 -8.20
C THR A 147 0.55 17.15 -8.29
N VAL A 148 0.43 16.43 -7.18
CA VAL A 148 0.72 15.01 -7.08
C VAL A 148 -0.55 14.31 -6.62
N THR A 149 -1.01 13.34 -7.39
CA THR A 149 -2.13 12.49 -7.01
C THR A 149 -1.57 11.20 -6.43
N HIS A 150 -2.01 10.84 -5.24
CA HIS A 150 -1.56 9.62 -4.59
C HIS A 150 -2.70 8.94 -3.84
N SER A 151 -2.73 7.61 -3.84
CA SER A 151 -3.67 6.86 -2.99
C SER A 151 -3.47 7.28 -1.52
N LEU A 152 -4.55 7.40 -0.76
CA LEU A 152 -4.58 7.60 0.69
C LEU A 152 -4.86 6.29 1.42
N GLY A 153 -4.86 5.15 0.72
CA GLY A 153 -5.14 3.83 1.26
C GLY A 153 -6.57 3.35 0.98
N VAL A 154 -6.84 2.15 1.45
CA VAL A 154 -8.11 1.44 1.24
C VAL A 154 -8.90 1.40 2.53
N TYR A 155 -10.12 1.93 2.52
CA TYR A 155 -10.90 2.15 3.72
C TYR A 155 -12.40 2.03 3.46
N THR A 156 -13.15 1.64 4.50
CA THR A 156 -14.56 2.02 4.57
C THR A 156 -14.67 3.54 4.78
N PRO A 157 -15.76 4.21 4.39
CA PRO A 157 -15.91 5.64 4.63
C PRO A 157 -15.74 6.06 6.09
N ALA A 158 -16.29 5.28 7.02
CA ALA A 158 -16.16 5.56 8.45
C ALA A 158 -14.72 5.35 8.96
N ASP A 159 -13.99 4.35 8.45
CA ASP A 159 -12.59 4.15 8.81
C ASP A 159 -11.69 5.23 8.24
N PHE A 160 -11.95 5.69 7.02
CA PHE A 160 -11.16 6.74 6.40
C PHE A 160 -11.23 8.03 7.23
N GLU A 161 -12.42 8.50 7.59
CA GLU A 161 -12.56 9.73 8.38
C GLU A 161 -11.81 9.66 9.72
N ARG A 162 -11.78 8.49 10.36
CA ARG A 162 -11.00 8.27 11.60
C ARG A 162 -9.49 8.33 11.38
N ASN A 163 -9.00 7.87 10.24
CA ASN A 163 -7.57 7.75 9.95
C ASN A 163 -7.03 8.84 9.01
N ARG A 164 -7.90 9.70 8.49
CA ARG A 164 -7.59 10.68 7.42
C ARG A 164 -6.37 11.53 7.76
N ALA A 165 -6.29 12.07 8.97
CA ALA A 165 -5.16 12.91 9.38
C ALA A 165 -3.83 12.14 9.37
N VAL A 166 -3.85 10.88 9.82
CA VAL A 166 -2.65 10.02 9.85
C VAL A 166 -2.21 9.66 8.44
N GLU A 167 -3.14 9.31 7.56
CA GLU A 167 -2.82 8.96 6.16
C GLU A 167 -2.32 10.15 5.35
N VAL A 168 -2.94 11.32 5.55
CA VAL A 168 -2.47 12.55 4.92
C VAL A 168 -1.03 12.84 5.36
N ALA A 169 -0.74 12.76 6.66
CA ALA A 169 0.62 12.99 7.18
C ALA A 169 1.62 11.93 6.66
N ALA A 170 1.23 10.66 6.63
CA ALA A 170 2.05 9.59 6.08
C ALA A 170 2.36 9.85 4.59
N ARG A 171 1.35 10.30 3.82
CA ARG A 171 1.54 10.54 2.40
C ARG A 171 2.32 11.81 2.10
N GLU A 172 2.18 12.85 2.91
CA GLU A 172 3.06 14.01 2.86
C GLU A 172 4.53 13.61 3.06
N SER A 173 4.83 12.72 4.01
CA SER A 173 6.19 12.23 4.24
C SER A 173 6.75 11.53 3.00
N ILE A 174 5.97 10.65 2.37
CA ILE A 174 6.36 9.93 1.15
C ILE A 174 6.61 10.92 0.01
N ILE A 175 5.70 11.86 -0.23
CA ILE A 175 5.83 12.87 -1.30
C ILE A 175 7.08 13.74 -1.08
N ARG A 176 7.35 14.15 0.17
CA ARG A 176 8.57 14.91 0.52
C ARG A 176 9.84 14.11 0.20
N GLU A 177 9.86 12.83 0.56
CA GLU A 177 11.00 11.94 0.28
C GLU A 177 11.19 11.72 -1.24
N GLU A 178 10.12 11.54 -2.00
CA GLU A 178 10.19 11.42 -3.46
C GLU A 178 10.82 12.67 -4.10
N PHE A 179 10.41 13.86 -3.68
CA PHE A 179 11.00 15.11 -4.16
C PHE A 179 12.46 15.25 -3.74
N ALA A 180 12.80 14.92 -2.50
CA ALA A 180 14.18 14.95 -2.02
C ALA A 180 15.08 13.98 -2.82
N THR A 181 14.58 12.79 -3.12
CA THR A 181 15.31 11.77 -3.89
C THR A 181 15.55 12.23 -5.33
N ARG A 182 14.55 12.82 -5.99
CA ARG A 182 14.70 13.40 -7.34
C ARG A 182 15.73 14.54 -7.39
N VAL A 183 15.81 15.36 -6.35
CA VAL A 183 16.83 16.43 -6.25
C VAL A 183 18.21 15.86 -5.93
N SER A 184 18.30 14.81 -5.11
CA SER A 184 19.57 14.12 -4.84
C SER A 184 20.17 13.50 -6.11
N GLN A 185 19.34 12.99 -7.02
CA GLN A 185 19.74 12.53 -8.35
C GLN A 185 20.12 13.69 -9.31
N LYS A 186 19.72 14.94 -9.03
CA LYS A 186 19.94 16.12 -9.88
C LYS A 186 20.91 17.19 -9.34
N ARG A 187 21.77 16.87 -8.35
CA ARG A 187 22.65 17.76 -7.54
C ARG A 187 21.95 18.36 -6.31
N ARG A 188 22.63 18.19 -5.17
CA ARG A 188 22.20 18.56 -3.80
C ARG A 188 21.87 20.05 -3.67
N ARG A 189 20.61 20.40 -3.36
CA ARG A 189 20.21 21.68 -2.74
C ARG A 189 19.05 21.45 -1.76
N ALA A 190 19.01 22.26 -0.70
CA ALA A 190 18.01 22.18 0.37
C ALA A 190 16.60 22.52 -0.16
N ILE A 191 15.60 21.70 0.20
CA ILE A 191 14.20 21.90 -0.17
C ILE A 191 13.41 22.26 1.09
N ARG A 192 12.65 23.34 1.02
CA ARG A 192 11.54 23.61 1.95
C ARG A 192 10.26 23.37 1.16
N SER A 193 9.39 22.48 1.64
CA SER A 193 8.11 22.19 1.01
C SER A 193 6.94 22.46 1.95
N SER A 194 5.89 23.07 1.40
CA SER A 194 4.57 23.23 2.02
C SER A 194 3.56 22.46 1.18
N LEU A 195 2.60 21.82 1.84
CA LEU A 195 1.62 20.94 1.23
C LEU A 195 0.21 21.35 1.64
N GLU A 196 -0.66 21.49 0.65
CA GLU A 196 -2.09 21.64 0.84
C GLU A 196 -2.78 20.41 0.24
N VAL A 197 -3.73 19.85 0.99
CA VAL A 197 -4.31 18.53 0.68
C VAL A 197 -5.79 18.65 0.43
N TRP A 198 -6.19 18.21 -0.75
CA TRP A 198 -7.58 18.09 -1.16
C TRP A 198 -7.85 16.59 -1.33
N ALA A 199 -8.50 16.00 -0.33
CA ALA A 199 -8.95 14.61 -0.39
C ALA A 199 -10.37 14.60 -0.94
N SER A 200 -10.58 13.89 -2.05
CA SER A 200 -11.91 13.60 -2.57
C SER A 200 -12.06 12.09 -2.66
N PRO A 201 -13.17 11.51 -2.15
CA PRO A 201 -13.45 10.11 -2.41
C PRO A 201 -13.53 9.94 -3.93
N SER A 202 -12.59 9.19 -4.49
CA SER A 202 -12.68 8.76 -5.88
C SER A 202 -13.47 7.47 -5.86
N SER A 203 -14.78 7.55 -6.04
CA SER A 203 -15.51 6.39 -6.52
C SER A 203 -14.98 6.12 -7.93
N PHE A 204 -14.16 5.09 -8.09
CA PHE A 204 -13.95 4.51 -9.42
C PHE A 204 -15.31 3.96 -9.86
N MET A 205 -16.03 4.78 -10.62
CA MET A 205 -17.20 4.44 -11.42
C MET A 205 -16.77 4.72 -12.86
N GLU A 206 -16.44 3.67 -13.61
CA GLU A 206 -17.31 3.04 -14.64
C GLU A 206 -16.55 1.89 -15.32
#